data_AF-A0A836GUA0-F1
#
_entry.id   AF-A0A836GUA0-F1
#
_cell.length_a   1.000
_cell.length_b   1.000
_cell.length_c   1.000
_cell.angle_alpha   90.00
_cell.angle_beta   90.00
_cell.angle_gamma   90.00
#
_symmetry.space_group_name_H-M   'P 1'
#
loop_
_entity.id
_entity.type
_entity.pdbx_description
1 polymer ?
#
loop_
_entity_poly.entity_id
_entity_poly.type
_entity_poly.pdbx_seq_one_letter_code
_entity_poly.pdbx_strand_id
1 'polypeptide(L)'
;MNPSRMEEQLLHAEISDLGLTALGALVREQCLHNARIDARLSRLEVRAALPPQAELETTQKQLTCSSCDGGEPKNTVLSPEEVDVSAHSSPADHRASPMCDYCFLFSSNCFSCPGCGREWYCSAACQRLRRRYHAPRCRQQHLPQTRFQTRAAH
;
A
#
# COMPACT_ATOMS: atom_id res chain seq x y z
N MET A 1 -46.42 -41.70 -16.88
CA MET A 1 -45.40 -40.66 -16.61
C MET A 1 -44.66 -41.05 -15.35
N ASN A 2 -43.33 -40.93 -15.31
CA ASN A 2 -42.53 -41.36 -14.15
C ASN A 2 -42.51 -40.27 -13.07
N PRO A 3 -43.06 -40.52 -11.88
CA PRO A 3 -43.11 -39.53 -10.79
C PRO A 3 -41.71 -39.06 -10.37
N SER A 4 -40.73 -39.97 -10.37
CA SER A 4 -39.32 -39.66 -10.05
C SER A 4 -38.69 -38.61 -10.97
N ARG A 5 -39.12 -38.50 -12.24
CA ARG A 5 -38.57 -37.50 -13.18
C ARG A 5 -39.08 -36.08 -12.87
N MET A 6 -40.29 -35.96 -12.33
CA MET A 6 -40.89 -34.67 -12.00
C MET A 6 -40.26 -34.08 -10.74
N GLU A 7 -39.96 -34.92 -9.76
CA GLU A 7 -39.26 -34.53 -8.52
C GLU A 7 -37.84 -34.04 -8.82
N GLU A 8 -37.11 -34.73 -9.69
CA GLU A 8 -35.76 -34.30 -10.13
C GLU A 8 -35.80 -32.93 -10.82
N GLN A 9 -36.80 -32.68 -11.66
CA GLN A 9 -36.99 -31.39 -12.33
C GLN A 9 -37.32 -30.26 -11.34
N LEU A 10 -38.13 -30.55 -10.32
CA LEU A 10 -38.46 -29.58 -9.28
C LEU A 10 -37.22 -29.19 -8.46
N LEU A 11 -36.42 -30.17 -8.03
CA LEU A 11 -35.16 -29.92 -7.33
C LEU A 11 -34.19 -29.10 -8.18
N HIS A 12 -34.08 -29.40 -9.47
CA HIS A 12 -33.26 -28.62 -10.39
C HIS A 12 -33.72 -27.16 -10.50
N ALA A 13 -35.03 -26.92 -10.52
CA ALA A 13 -35.59 -25.58 -10.55
C ALA A 13 -35.29 -24.82 -9.24
N GLU A 14 -35.46 -25.47 -8.09
CA GLU A 14 -35.16 -24.87 -6.77
C GLU A 14 -33.67 -24.52 -6.62
N ILE A 15 -32.77 -25.41 -7.04
CA ILE A 15 -31.33 -25.14 -7.03
C ILE A 15 -30.99 -23.93 -7.90
N SER A 16 -31.62 -23.85 -9.08
CA SER A 16 -31.39 -22.75 -10.01
C SER A 16 -31.90 -21.41 -9.46
N ASP A 17 -33.09 -21.40 -8.87
CA ASP A 17 -33.68 -20.21 -8.26
C ASP A 17 -32.88 -19.71 -7.05
N LEU A 18 -32.43 -20.63 -6.19
CA LEU A 18 -31.54 -20.31 -5.08
C LEU A 18 -30.22 -19.72 -5.57
N GLY A 19 -29.64 -20.29 -6.64
CA GLY A 19 -28.42 -19.80 -7.27
C GLY A 19 -28.57 -18.37 -7.81
N LEU A 20 -29.68 -18.09 -8.51
CA LEU A 20 -29.99 -16.75 -9.02
C LEU A 20 -30.19 -15.74 -7.88
N THR A 21 -30.88 -16.15 -6.83
CA THR A 21 -31.11 -15.30 -5.65
C THR A 21 -29.80 -14.97 -4.93
N ALA A 22 -28.92 -15.95 -4.74
CA ALA A 22 -27.61 -15.77 -4.13
C ALA A 22 -26.72 -14.83 -4.98
N LEU A 23 -26.69 -15.04 -6.29
CA LEU A 23 -25.96 -14.17 -7.21
C LEU A 23 -26.49 -12.72 -7.16
N GLY A 24 -27.81 -12.55 -7.15
CA GLY A 24 -28.45 -11.24 -7.01
C GLY A 24 -28.07 -10.54 -5.70
N ALA A 25 -27.96 -11.27 -4.59
CA ALA A 25 -27.51 -10.72 -3.31
C ALA A 25 -26.05 -10.25 -3.37
N LEU A 26 -25.15 -11.05 -3.93
CA LEU A 26 -23.73 -10.70 -4.09
C LEU A 26 -23.54 -9.46 -4.96
N VAL A 27 -24.29 -9.35 -6.07
CA VAL A 27 -24.23 -8.16 -6.94
C VAL A 27 -24.65 -6.91 -6.18
N ARG A 28 -25.74 -6.98 -5.39
CA ARG A 28 -26.17 -5.83 -4.57
C ARG A 28 -25.12 -5.42 -3.53
N GLU A 29 -24.53 -6.39 -2.85
CA GLU A 29 -23.46 -6.13 -1.88
C GLU A 29 -22.24 -5.49 -2.52
N GLN A 30 -21.83 -5.98 -3.70
CA GLN A 30 -20.73 -5.41 -4.47
C GLN A 30 -21.03 -3.97 -4.90
N CYS A 31 -22.24 -3.68 -5.36
CA CYS A 31 -22.66 -2.31 -5.71
C CYS A 31 -22.58 -1.37 -4.50
N LEU A 32 -23.06 -1.81 -3.32
CA LEU A 32 -22.96 -1.02 -2.09
C LEU A 32 -21.50 -0.81 -1.65
N HIS A 33 -20.64 -1.82 -1.82
CA HIS A 33 -19.22 -1.70 -1.56
C HIS A 33 -18.54 -0.69 -2.47
N ASN A 34 -18.80 -0.76 -3.77
CA ASN A 34 -18.27 0.19 -4.75
C ASN A 34 -18.72 1.63 -4.45
N ALA A 35 -20.02 1.83 -4.17
CA ALA A 35 -20.54 3.14 -3.78
C ALA A 35 -19.84 3.72 -2.53
N ARG A 36 -19.49 2.87 -1.55
CA ARG A 36 -18.70 3.30 -0.37
C ARG A 36 -17.27 3.70 -0.74
N ILE A 37 -16.63 2.99 -1.65
CA ILE A 37 -15.28 3.34 -2.14
C ILE A 37 -15.35 4.66 -2.90
N ASP A 38 -16.30 4.82 -3.81
CA ASP A 38 -16.45 6.03 -4.61
C ASP A 38 -16.68 7.25 -3.71
N ALA A 39 -17.54 7.14 -2.70
CA ALA A 39 -17.74 8.19 -1.71
C ALA A 39 -16.46 8.54 -0.92
N ARG A 40 -15.57 7.57 -0.68
CA ARG A 40 -14.26 7.85 -0.05
C ARG A 40 -13.32 8.55 -1.02
N LEU A 41 -13.28 8.13 -2.28
CA LEU A 41 -12.46 8.75 -3.32
C LEU A 41 -12.88 10.21 -3.54
N SER A 42 -14.17 10.50 -3.67
CA SER A 42 -14.66 11.88 -3.81
C SER A 42 -14.27 12.78 -2.63
N ARG A 43 -14.28 12.25 -1.39
CA ARG A 43 -13.78 13.02 -0.22
C ARG A 43 -12.30 13.33 -0.30
N LEU A 44 -11.49 12.38 -0.80
CA LEU A 44 -10.06 12.57 -0.98
C LEU A 44 -9.75 13.55 -2.11
N GLU A 45 -10.52 13.51 -3.20
CA GLU A 45 -10.41 14.46 -4.30
C GLU A 45 -10.71 15.89 -3.86
N VAL A 46 -11.79 16.10 -3.09
CA VAL A 46 -12.10 17.42 -2.50
C VAL A 46 -10.97 17.90 -1.60
N ARG A 47 -10.38 17.01 -0.78
CA ARG A 47 -9.24 17.37 0.08
C ARG A 47 -7.99 17.70 -0.71
N ALA A 48 -7.72 17.00 -1.81
CA ALA A 48 -6.57 17.22 -2.68
C ALA A 48 -6.72 18.48 -3.54
N ALA A 49 -7.96 18.89 -3.85
CA ALA A 49 -8.26 20.10 -4.61
C ALA A 49 -8.15 21.39 -3.77
N LEU A 50 -8.10 21.28 -2.44
CA LEU A 50 -7.80 22.43 -1.59
C LEU A 50 -6.29 22.75 -1.70
N PRO A 51 -5.91 24.01 -1.95
CA PRO A 51 -4.52 24.40 -1.92
C PRO A 51 -3.92 24.08 -0.54
N PRO A 52 -2.60 23.80 -0.45
CA PRO A 52 -1.94 23.63 0.82
C PRO A 52 -2.15 24.92 1.63
N GLN A 53 -3.06 24.87 2.60
CA GLN A 53 -3.19 25.94 3.56
C GLN A 53 -1.87 26.00 4.30
N ALA A 54 -1.23 27.16 4.23
CA ALA A 54 -0.07 27.50 5.03
C ALA A 54 -0.36 27.10 6.47
N GLU A 55 0.50 26.23 7.02
CA GLU A 55 0.57 25.97 8.44
C GLU A 55 0.92 27.28 9.15
N LEU A 56 -0.08 27.99 9.64
CA LEU A 56 0.07 28.87 10.78
C LEU A 56 -1.32 29.11 11.38
N GLU A 57 -1.63 28.38 12.45
CA GLU A 57 -1.96 28.96 13.75
C GLU A 57 -2.43 27.86 14.70
N THR A 58 -1.50 27.56 15.62
CA THR A 58 -1.74 27.12 16.99
C THR A 58 -3.09 27.58 17.54
N THR A 59 -3.98 26.63 17.84
CA THR A 59 -4.77 26.65 19.07
C THR A 59 -5.10 25.23 19.49
N GLN A 60 -4.23 24.74 20.37
CA GLN A 60 -4.42 23.62 21.27
C GLN A 60 -5.74 23.81 22.05
N LYS A 61 -6.84 23.24 21.56
CA LYS A 61 -8.01 22.98 22.41
C LYS A 61 -7.84 21.61 23.04
N GLN A 62 -7.43 21.67 24.30
CA GLN A 62 -7.49 20.59 25.27
C GLN A 62 -8.83 19.84 25.14
N LEU A 63 -8.76 18.58 24.71
CA LEU A 63 -9.78 17.60 25.01
C LEU A 63 -9.33 16.91 26.30
N THR A 64 -9.86 17.42 27.41
CA THR A 64 -9.86 16.81 28.73
C THR A 64 -10.44 15.40 28.64
N CYS A 65 -9.60 14.38 28.77
CA CYS A 65 -10.06 13.04 29.15
C CYS A 65 -10.34 13.05 30.66
N SER A 66 -11.62 13.04 31.00
CA SER A 66 -12.10 12.78 32.36
C SER A 66 -11.85 11.32 32.72
N SER A 67 -11.10 11.12 33.80
CA SER A 67 -10.78 9.87 34.48
C SER A 67 -12.02 9.14 35.03
N CYS A 68 -11.98 7.81 35.04
CA CYS A 68 -12.51 6.99 36.14
C CYS A 68 -11.54 5.84 36.46
N ASP A 69 -11.21 5.75 37.74
CA ASP A 69 -10.29 4.87 38.46
C ASP A 69 -10.48 3.35 38.30
N GLY A 70 -9.39 2.62 38.57
CA GLY A 70 -9.46 1.27 39.12
C GLY A 70 -8.17 0.43 39.05
N GLY A 71 -7.21 0.62 39.97
CA GLY A 71 -6.35 -0.46 40.48
C GLY A 71 -4.82 -0.34 40.32
N GLU A 72 -4.18 0.32 41.29
CA GLU A 72 -2.75 0.24 41.67
C GLU A 72 -2.39 -1.14 42.31
N PRO A 73 -1.15 -1.44 42.79
CA PRO A 73 0.20 -1.05 42.34
C PRO A 73 1.24 -2.20 42.44
N LYS A 74 2.44 -2.02 41.85
CA LYS A 74 3.72 -2.38 42.54
C LYS A 74 4.98 -1.87 41.83
N ASN A 75 5.53 -0.82 42.43
CA ASN A 75 6.92 -0.59 42.86
C ASN A 75 8.10 -0.76 41.87
N THR A 76 8.95 0.28 41.85
CA THR A 76 10.44 0.32 42.02
C THR A 76 10.96 1.51 41.19
N VAL A 77 11.12 2.72 41.74
CA VAL A 77 12.24 3.28 42.54
C VAL A 77 13.62 3.16 41.85
N LEU A 78 14.29 4.33 41.77
CA LEU A 78 15.69 4.66 41.37
C LEU A 78 15.90 4.90 39.86
N SER A 79 16.66 5.88 39.37
CA SER A 79 17.23 7.16 39.83
C SER A 79 17.81 7.79 38.54
N PRO A 80 17.95 9.13 38.46
CA PRO A 80 18.52 9.80 37.30
C PRO A 80 20.04 9.88 37.44
N GLU A 81 20.79 9.30 36.49
CA GLU A 81 22.20 9.63 36.32
C GLU A 81 22.48 10.06 34.89
N GLU A 82 23.03 11.27 34.81
CA GLU A 82 23.60 11.93 33.66
C GLU A 82 24.84 11.14 33.22
N VAL A 83 24.91 10.77 31.94
CA VAL A 83 26.19 10.40 31.33
C VAL A 83 26.35 11.13 30.02
N ASP A 84 27.41 11.93 30.05
CA ASP A 84 28.00 12.78 29.05
C ASP A 84 28.66 11.97 27.91
N VAL A 85 28.88 12.67 26.79
CA VAL A 85 29.79 12.37 25.67
C VAL A 85 29.65 11.00 24.96
N SER A 86 29.06 11.03 23.76
CA SER A 86 29.82 10.64 22.55
C SER A 86 29.07 10.99 21.27
N ALA A 87 29.37 12.18 20.77
CA ALA A 87 29.29 12.51 19.36
C ALA A 87 30.31 11.65 18.58
N HIS A 88 29.96 10.39 18.32
CA HIS A 88 30.58 9.64 17.23
C HIS A 88 29.75 9.83 15.96
N SER A 89 29.88 11.02 15.38
CA SER A 89 29.60 11.27 13.97
C SER A 89 30.65 10.52 13.14
N SER A 90 30.48 9.21 13.00
CA SER A 90 31.17 8.47 11.94
C SER A 90 30.39 8.70 10.65
N PRO A 91 30.96 9.33 9.61
CA PRO A 91 30.37 9.39 8.29
C PRO A 91 30.57 8.02 7.63
N ALA A 92 29.98 6.98 8.21
CA ALA A 92 29.74 5.77 7.46
C ALA A 92 28.74 6.15 6.37
N ASP A 93 29.21 6.08 5.13
CA ASP A 93 28.45 6.19 3.90
C ASP A 93 27.20 5.28 4.00
N HIS A 94 26.13 5.80 4.62
CA HIS A 94 24.87 5.10 4.84
C HIS A 94 24.17 5.02 3.50
N ARG A 95 24.69 4.18 2.60
CA ARG A 95 23.97 3.75 1.41
C ARG A 95 22.72 3.05 1.92
N ALA A 96 21.62 3.78 1.87
CA ALA A 96 20.32 3.24 2.19
C ALA A 96 20.16 1.93 1.42
N SER A 97 19.87 0.84 2.14
CA SER A 97 19.66 -0.46 1.50
C SER A 97 18.56 -0.32 0.45
N PRO A 98 18.74 -0.85 -0.78
CA PRO A 98 17.70 -0.72 -1.79
C PRO A 98 16.44 -1.49 -1.39
N MET A 99 15.28 -0.95 -1.75
CA MET A 99 13.99 -1.60 -1.58
C MET A 99 13.76 -2.58 -2.73
N CYS A 100 13.29 -3.80 -2.42
CA CYS A 100 12.87 -4.75 -3.44
C CYS A 100 11.62 -4.25 -4.16
N ASP A 101 11.68 -4.14 -5.48
CA ASP A 101 10.57 -3.68 -6.31
C ASP A 101 9.34 -4.60 -6.25
N TYR A 102 9.51 -5.89 -5.96
CA TYR A 102 8.40 -6.84 -5.89
C TYR A 102 7.71 -6.90 -4.53
N CYS A 103 8.47 -7.11 -3.45
CA CYS A 103 7.92 -7.31 -2.10
C CYS A 103 8.02 -6.08 -1.19
N PHE A 104 8.63 -4.98 -1.66
CA PHE A 104 8.76 -3.71 -0.95
C PHE A 104 9.53 -3.77 0.38
N LEU A 105 10.28 -4.85 0.61
CA LEU A 105 11.17 -4.97 1.76
C LEU A 105 12.54 -4.35 1.44
N PHE A 106 13.09 -3.61 2.41
CA PHE A 106 14.47 -3.13 2.37
C PHE A 106 15.42 -4.30 2.66
N SER A 107 16.42 -4.50 1.80
CA SER A 107 17.42 -5.53 2.00
C SER A 107 18.77 -5.09 1.46
N SER A 108 19.82 -5.33 2.23
CA SER A 108 21.21 -5.12 1.80
C SER A 108 21.62 -6.07 0.66
N ASN A 109 20.90 -7.19 0.49
CA ASN A 109 21.17 -8.21 -0.54
C ASN A 109 20.35 -8.00 -1.81
N CYS A 110 19.71 -6.83 -1.97
CA CYS A 110 19.03 -6.49 -3.21
C CYS A 110 20.03 -6.35 -4.37
N PHE A 111 19.74 -6.98 -5.51
CA PHE A 111 20.53 -6.85 -6.74
C PHE A 111 19.70 -6.16 -7.83
N SER A 112 20.37 -5.41 -8.70
CA SER A 112 19.72 -4.70 -9.79
C SER A 112 19.40 -5.64 -10.97
N CYS A 113 18.38 -5.29 -11.74
CA CYS A 113 18.02 -6.03 -12.96
C CYS A 113 19.20 -6.04 -13.94
N PRO A 114 19.68 -7.20 -14.42
CA PRO A 114 20.82 -7.26 -15.34
C PRO A 114 20.52 -6.66 -16.71
N GLY A 115 19.23 -6.49 -17.06
CA GLY A 115 18.83 -5.89 -18.34
C GLY A 115 18.89 -4.36 -18.33
N CYS A 116 18.28 -3.71 -17.34
CA CYS A 116 18.16 -2.24 -17.30
C CYS A 116 18.90 -1.57 -16.15
N GLY A 117 19.27 -2.30 -15.09
CA GLY A 117 19.84 -1.75 -13.86
C GLY A 117 18.89 -0.88 -13.01
N ARG A 118 17.61 -0.74 -13.39
CA ARG A 118 16.66 0.22 -12.79
C ARG A 118 15.76 -0.36 -11.70
N GLU A 119 15.46 -1.64 -11.76
CA GLU A 119 14.70 -2.33 -10.70
C GLU A 119 15.64 -3.17 -9.83
N TRP A 120 15.28 -3.32 -8.56
CA TRP A 120 16.03 -4.03 -7.53
C TRP A 120 15.23 -5.20 -6.96
N TYR A 121 15.88 -6.33 -6.70
CA TYR A 121 15.22 -7.54 -6.19
C TYR A 121 16.03 -8.17 -5.06
N CYS A 122 15.35 -8.59 -3.99
CA CYS A 122 15.99 -9.32 -2.89
C CYS A 122 16.23 -10.80 -3.20
N SER A 123 15.64 -11.34 -4.27
CA SER A 123 15.78 -12.73 -4.69
C SER A 123 15.44 -12.94 -6.17
N ALA A 124 15.96 -14.02 -6.76
CA ALA A 124 15.58 -14.44 -8.11
C ALA A 124 14.07 -14.75 -8.24
N ALA A 125 13.41 -15.19 -7.15
CA ALA A 125 11.97 -15.42 -7.15
C ALA A 125 11.18 -14.11 -7.34
N CYS A 126 11.54 -13.06 -6.59
CA CYS A 126 10.96 -11.72 -6.73
C CYS A 126 11.13 -11.16 -8.16
N GLN A 127 12.31 -11.34 -8.73
CA GLN A 127 12.58 -10.94 -10.11
C GLN A 127 11.69 -11.68 -11.12
N ARG A 128 11.56 -13.02 -10.99
CA ARG A 128 10.71 -13.82 -11.90
C ARG A 128 9.24 -13.42 -11.81
N LEU A 129 8.74 -13.17 -10.61
CA LEU A 129 7.34 -12.76 -10.39
C LEU A 129 7.05 -11.39 -10.98
N ARG A 130 7.99 -10.44 -10.89
CA ARG A 130 7.85 -9.10 -11.48
C ARG A 130 8.15 -9.06 -12.99
N ARG A 131 8.80 -10.08 -13.55
CA ARG A 131 9.27 -10.12 -14.95
C ARG A 131 8.18 -9.78 -15.97
N ARG A 132 6.94 -10.26 -15.78
CA ARG A 132 5.85 -10.02 -16.74
C ARG A 132 5.50 -8.54 -16.88
N TYR A 133 5.49 -7.80 -15.77
CA TYR A 133 5.23 -6.35 -15.75
C TYR A 133 6.47 -5.53 -16.10
N HIS A 134 7.65 -6.04 -15.74
CA HIS A 134 8.92 -5.37 -15.99
C HIS A 134 9.37 -5.46 -17.46
N ALA A 135 9.13 -6.59 -18.13
CA ALA A 135 9.69 -6.89 -19.45
C ALA A 135 9.48 -5.81 -20.53
N PRO A 136 8.31 -5.16 -20.65
CA PRO A 136 8.10 -4.08 -21.63
C PRO A 136 9.03 -2.88 -21.42
N ARG A 137 9.37 -2.57 -20.16
CA ARG A 137 10.20 -1.41 -19.78
C ARG A 137 11.69 -1.75 -19.66
N CYS A 138 12.02 -3.02 -19.47
CA CYS A 138 13.40 -3.50 -19.27
C CYS A 138 14.37 -3.13 -20.40
N ARG A 139 13.89 -2.96 -21.65
CA ARG A 139 14.77 -2.69 -22.81
C ARG A 139 14.59 -1.32 -23.45
N GLN A 140 13.61 -0.53 -23.02
CA GLN A 140 13.27 0.73 -23.70
C GLN A 140 14.28 1.87 -23.45
N GLN A 141 15.26 1.70 -22.56
CA GLN A 141 16.05 2.83 -22.06
C GLN A 141 17.57 2.71 -22.27
N HIS A 142 17.99 1.81 -23.17
CA HIS A 142 19.37 1.76 -23.70
C HIS A 142 19.55 2.57 -24.99
N LEU A 143 18.56 3.39 -25.39
CA LEU A 143 18.84 4.46 -26.34
C LEU A 143 19.60 5.55 -25.57
N PRO A 144 20.90 5.81 -25.86
CA PRO A 144 21.55 6.98 -25.33
C PRO A 144 20.69 8.18 -25.72
N GLN A 145 20.28 8.98 -24.74
CA GLN A 145 19.68 10.29 -24.98
C GLN A 145 20.70 11.16 -25.69
N THR A 146 20.87 10.98 -27.00
CA THR A 146 21.63 11.89 -27.84
C THR A 146 20.82 13.17 -27.95
N ARG A 147 21.17 14.13 -27.09
CA ARG A 147 21.18 15.57 -27.35
C ARG A 147 20.02 16.10 -28.20
N PHE A 148 18.90 16.41 -27.56
CA PHE A 148 18.12 17.58 -27.96
C PHE A 148 18.53 18.75 -27.07
N GLN A 149 19.78 19.22 -27.22
CA GLN A 149 20.11 20.61 -26.88
C GLN A 149 19.98 21.41 -28.17
N THR A 150 18.75 21.79 -28.51
CA THR A 150 18.54 22.88 -29.46
C THR A 150 18.89 24.16 -28.73
N ARG A 151 20.15 24.57 -28.85
CA ARG A 151 20.64 25.88 -28.44
C ARG A 151 19.96 26.90 -29.37
N ALA A 152 18.81 27.42 -28.96
CA ALA A 152 18.26 28.62 -29.58
C ALA A 152 19.12 29.79 -29.14
N ALA A 153 19.99 30.23 -30.04
CA ALA A 153 20.77 31.46 -29.90
C ALA A 153 20.24 32.47 -30.93
N HIS A 154 19.94 33.66 -30.41
CA HIS A 154 19.65 34.94 -31.07
C HIS A 154 18.30 35.10 -31.78
#